data_AF-A0A653WBA4-F1
#
_entry.id   AF-A0A653WBA4-F1
#
_cell.length_a   1.000
_cell.length_b   1.000
_cell.length_c   1.000
_cell.angle_alpha   90.00
_cell.angle_beta   90.00
_cell.angle_gamma   90.00
#
_symmetry.space_group_name_H-M   'P 1'
#
loop_
_entity.id
_entity.type
_entity.pdbx_description
1 polymer ?
#
loop_
_entity_poly.entity_id
_entity_poly.type
_entity_poly.pdbx_seq_one_letter_code
_entity_poly.pdbx_strand_id
1 'polypeptide(L)'
;MGAVAYRDEVAGMDDPRHGARSLVELNIISVEGLWLRYWGNGGIADAFNFEACLYEAQVLPEYELAVLAWVMEDLDAESSR
;
A
#
# COMPACT_ATOMS: atom_id res chain seq x y z
N MET A 1 26.73 1.51 -18.91
CA MET A 1 25.84 0.53 -18.24
C MET A 1 25.25 1.26 -17.06
N GLY A 2 23.97 1.65 -17.18
CA GLY A 2 23.33 2.56 -16.25
C GLY A 2 23.02 1.87 -14.93
N ALA A 3 23.53 2.43 -13.84
CA ALA A 3 22.93 2.23 -12.54
C ALA A 3 21.50 2.75 -12.64
N VAL A 4 20.54 1.82 -12.71
CA VAL A 4 19.13 2.14 -12.52
C VAL A 4 19.08 2.78 -11.15
N ALA A 5 18.75 4.07 -11.13
CA ALA A 5 18.52 4.82 -9.92
C ALA A 5 17.45 4.07 -9.13
N TYR A 6 17.89 3.26 -8.15
CA TYR A 6 17.07 2.84 -7.05
C TYR A 6 16.63 4.13 -6.40
N ARG A 7 15.44 4.57 -6.79
CA ARG A 7 14.83 5.83 -6.39
C ARG A 7 15.05 6.01 -4.90
N ASP A 8 15.92 6.97 -4.60
CA ASP A 8 16.13 7.62 -3.31
C ASP A 8 14.85 8.37 -2.84
N GLU A 9 13.68 8.03 -3.39
CA GLU A 9 12.39 8.71 -3.21
C GLU A 9 11.43 7.93 -2.28
N VAL A 10 11.85 6.80 -1.70
CA VAL A 10 11.03 6.07 -0.71
C VAL A 10 11.18 6.62 0.71
N ALA A 11 12.09 7.58 0.93
CA ALA A 11 12.43 8.11 2.25
C ALA A 11 11.57 9.31 2.70
N GLY A 12 10.56 9.71 1.92
CA GLY A 12 9.73 10.90 2.22
C GLY A 12 8.21 10.70 2.09
N MET A 13 7.74 9.53 1.66
CA MET A 13 6.31 9.24 1.64
C MET A 13 5.90 8.80 3.06
N ASP A 14 4.87 9.43 3.62
CA ASP A 14 4.16 8.90 4.79
C ASP A 14 3.97 7.37 4.62
N ASP A 15 4.14 6.62 5.70
CA ASP A 15 4.01 5.17 5.68
C ASP A 15 2.71 4.77 4.95
N PRO A 16 2.77 4.01 3.84
CA PRO A 16 1.58 3.73 3.04
C PRO A 16 0.49 3.02 3.85
N ARG A 17 0.88 2.36 4.96
CA ARG A 17 -0.06 1.78 5.93
C ARG A 17 -0.88 2.84 6.66
N HIS A 18 -0.31 4.00 6.98
CA HIS A 18 -1.02 5.10 7.65
C HIS A 18 -2.11 5.65 6.73
N GLY A 19 -1.77 5.99 5.48
CA GLY A 19 -2.75 6.47 4.50
C GLY A 19 -3.85 5.44 4.24
N ALA A 20 -3.47 4.18 4.05
CA ALA A 20 -4.41 3.07 3.87
C ALA A 20 -5.37 2.90 5.05
N ARG A 21 -4.86 2.96 6.30
CA ARG A 21 -5.70 2.89 7.51
C ARG A 21 -6.68 4.05 7.56
N SER A 22 -6.25 5.27 7.26
CA SER A 22 -7.14 6.43 7.25
C SER A 22 -8.30 6.25 6.26
N LEU A 23 -8.06 5.70 5.07
CA LEU A 23 -9.13 5.42 4.11
C LEU A 23 -10.14 4.38 4.63
N VAL A 24 -9.64 3.35 5.34
CA VAL A 24 -10.49 2.33 5.97
C VAL A 24 -11.31 2.91 7.12
N GLU A 25 -10.69 3.69 8.01
CA GLU A 25 -11.35 4.34 9.15
C GLU A 25 -12.43 5.34 8.71
N LEU A 26 -12.20 6.03 7.59
CA LEU A 26 -13.16 6.93 6.97
C LEU A 26 -14.25 6.20 6.15
N ASN A 27 -14.24 4.86 6.11
CA ASN A 27 -15.13 4.02 5.29
C ASN A 27 -15.12 4.38 3.79
N ILE A 28 -14.00 4.93 3.29
CA ILE A 28 -13.81 5.21 1.85
C ILE A 28 -13.60 3.89 1.09
N ILE A 29 -12.90 2.95 1.70
CA ILE A 29 -12.68 1.61 1.18
C ILE A 29 -12.71 0.59 2.33
N SER A 30 -13.24 -0.61 2.09
CA SER A 30 -13.14 -1.70 3.08
C SER A 30 -11.74 -2.30 3.08
N VAL A 31 -11.35 -2.95 4.18
CA VAL A 31 -10.08 -3.71 4.25
C VAL A 31 -10.00 -4.75 3.13
N GLU A 32 -11.09 -5.48 2.87
CA GLU A 32 -11.17 -6.44 1.77
C GLU A 32 -11.03 -5.78 0.40
N GLY A 33 -11.68 -4.63 0.18
CA GLY A 33 -11.56 -3.89 -1.09
C GLY A 33 -10.15 -3.38 -1.34
N LEU A 34 -9.48 -2.91 -0.28
CA LEU A 34 -8.09 -2.51 -0.34
C LEU A 34 -7.17 -3.71 -0.63
N TRP A 35 -7.38 -4.83 0.06
CA TRP A 35 -6.65 -6.08 -0.18
C TRP A 35 -6.82 -6.59 -1.63
N LEU A 36 -8.01 -6.51 -2.20
CA LEU A 36 -8.25 -6.91 -3.60
C LEU A 36 -7.47 -6.03 -4.59
N ARG A 37 -7.41 -4.72 -4.36
CA ARG A 37 -6.60 -3.79 -5.18
C ARG A 37 -5.11 -4.06 -5.01
N TYR A 38 -4.68 -4.29 -3.78
CA TYR A 38 -3.31 -4.68 -3.43
C TYR A 38 -2.88 -5.96 -4.16
N TRP A 39 -3.71 -7.00 -4.08
CA TRP A 39 -3.48 -8.27 -4.76
C TRP A 39 -3.49 -8.11 -6.30
N GLY A 40 -4.40 -7.30 -6.83
CA GLY A 40 -4.44 -6.95 -8.25
C GLY A 40 -3.19 -6.24 -8.77
N ASN A 41 -2.45 -5.55 -7.90
CA ASN A 41 -1.18 -4.89 -8.20
C ASN A 41 0.06 -5.78 -7.95
N GLY A 42 -0.14 -7.06 -7.69
CA GLY A 42 0.94 -8.05 -7.55
C GLY A 42 1.40 -8.30 -6.11
N GLY A 43 0.66 -7.79 -5.13
CA GLY A 43 0.86 -8.13 -3.73
C GLY A 43 0.52 -9.60 -3.47
N ILE A 44 1.29 -10.31 -2.63
CA ILE A 44 1.11 -11.75 -2.44
C ILE A 44 0.71 -12.16 -1.01
N ALA A 45 0.70 -11.23 -0.06
CA ALA A 45 0.10 -11.49 1.26
C ALA A 45 -1.37 -11.93 1.14
N ASP A 46 -1.72 -12.98 1.88
CA ASP A 46 -3.12 -13.31 2.12
C ASP A 46 -3.82 -12.18 2.91
N ALA A 47 -5.16 -12.20 2.89
CA ALA A 47 -5.97 -11.14 3.51
C ALA A 47 -5.65 -10.93 5.00
N PHE A 48 -5.33 -12.00 5.73
CA PHE A 48 -5.03 -11.92 7.15
C PHE A 48 -3.68 -11.26 7.42
N ASN A 49 -2.63 -11.68 6.70
CA ASN A 49 -1.30 -11.09 6.79
C ASN A 49 -1.28 -9.64 6.28
N PHE A 50 -2.08 -9.34 5.26
CA PHE A 50 -2.29 -7.97 4.78
C PHE A 50 -2.91 -7.08 5.87
N GLU A 51 -4.01 -7.51 6.49
CA GLU A 51 -4.65 -6.75 7.56
C GLU A 51 -3.72 -6.58 8.78
N ALA A 52 -3.01 -7.65 9.16
CA ALA A 52 -2.01 -7.57 10.23
C ALA A 52 -0.89 -6.57 9.90
N CYS A 53 -0.44 -6.50 8.64
CA CYS A 53 0.53 -5.51 8.19
C CYS A 53 -0.03 -4.09 8.24
N LEU A 54 -1.27 -3.90 7.80
CA LEU A 54 -1.95 -2.61 7.81
C LEU A 54 -1.99 -2.01 9.23
N TYR A 55 -2.23 -2.84 10.25
CA TYR A 55 -2.24 -2.45 11.65
C TYR A 55 -0.89 -2.59 12.37
N GLU A 56 0.21 -2.74 11.62
CA GLU A 56 1.58 -2.84 12.14
C GLU A 56 1.80 -4.02 13.11
N ALA A 57 0.89 -5.00 13.14
CA ALA A 57 1.00 -6.23 13.90
C ALA A 57 1.93 -7.25 13.23
N GLN A 58 2.21 -7.08 11.94
CA GLN A 58 3.17 -7.85 11.16
C GLN A 58 4.03 -6.93 10.30
N VAL A 59 5.30 -7.30 10.11
CA VAL A 59 6.19 -6.65 9.15
C VAL A 59 6.17 -7.47 7.87
N LEU A 60 5.76 -6.83 6.76
CA LEU A 60 5.92 -7.40 5.43
C LEU A 60 7.23 -6.94 4.78
N PRO A 61 7.75 -7.71 3.80
CA PRO A 61 8.88 -7.28 2.97
C PRO A 61 8.65 -5.92 2.32
N GLU A 62 9.75 -5.21 2.02
CA GLU A 62 9.72 -3.87 1.39
C GLU A 62 8.94 -3.85 0.07
N TYR A 63 8.97 -4.94 -0.70
CA TYR A 63 8.21 -5.02 -1.96
C TYR A 63 6.69 -5.03 -1.73
N GLU A 64 6.18 -5.65 -0.66
CA GLU A 64 4.76 -5.64 -0.32
C GLU A 64 4.34 -4.21 0.07
N LEU A 65 5.18 -3.50 0.81
CA LEU A 65 4.95 -2.09 1.16
C LEU A 65 4.97 -1.19 -0.09
N ALA A 66 5.83 -1.47 -1.06
CA ALA A 66 5.87 -0.75 -2.33
C ALA A 66 4.58 -0.97 -3.15
N VAL A 67 4.06 -2.20 -3.20
CA VAL A 67 2.77 -2.48 -3.86
C VAL A 67 1.64 -1.72 -3.17
N LEU A 68 1.61 -1.69 -1.83
CA LEU A 68 0.62 -0.90 -1.09
C LEU A 68 0.72 0.60 -1.42
N ALA A 69 1.95 1.13 -1.52
CA ALA A 69 2.16 2.53 -1.91
C ALA A 69 1.59 2.83 -3.30
N TRP A 70 1.78 1.96 -4.29
CA TRP A 70 1.20 2.14 -5.63
C TRP A 70 -0.33 2.16 -5.60
N VAL A 71 -0.95 1.27 -4.81
CA VAL A 71 -2.41 1.29 -4.63
C VAL A 71 -2.88 2.61 -4.03
N MET A 72 -2.13 3.19 -3.10
CA MET A 72 -2.45 4.49 -2.52
C MET A 72 -2.34 5.63 -3.54
N GLU A 73 -1.31 5.61 -4.39
CA GLU A 73 -1.14 6.57 -5.49
C GLU A 73 -2.31 6.50 -6.50
N ASP A 74 -2.75 5.28 -6.85
CA ASP A 74 -3.88 5.06 -7.74
C ASP A 74 -5.20 5.60 -7.15
N LEU A 75 -5.44 5.34 -5.86
CA LEU A 75 -6.64 5.81 -5.16
C LEU A 75 -6.69 7.35 -5.05
N ASP A 76 -5.54 7.99 -4.83
CA ASP A 76 -5.44 9.45 -4.79
C ASP A 76 -5.72 10.08 -6.18
N ALA A 77 -5.18 9.45 -7.23
CA ALA A 77 -5.44 9.85 -8.61
C ALA A 77 -6.93 9.67 -9.02
N GLU A 78 -7.60 8.62 -8.52
CA GLU A 78 -9.04 8.41 -8.71
C GLU A 78 -9.88 9.46 -7.98
N SER A 79 -9.48 9.85 -6.76
CA SER A 79 -10.21 10.86 -5.95
C SER A 79 -10.09 12.28 -6.50
N SER A 80 -9.03 12.57 -7.27
CA SER A 80 -8.78 13.90 -7.86
C SER A 80 -9.56 14.15 -9.17
N ARG A 81 -10.41 13.20 -9.58
CA ARG A 81 -11.16 13.23 -10.85
C ARG A 81 -12.60 13.66 -10.68
#